data_AF-A0A809PSJ6-F1
#
_entry.id   AF-A0A809PSJ6-F1
#
_cell.length_a   1.000
_cell.length_b   1.000
_cell.length_c   1.000
_cell.angle_alpha   90.00
_cell.angle_beta   90.00
_cell.angle_gamma   90.00
#
_symmetry.space_group_name_H-M   'P 1'
#
loop_
_entity.id
_entity.type
_entity.pdbx_description
1 polymer ?
#
loop_
_entity_poly.entity_id
_entity_poly.type
_entity_poly.pdbx_seq_one_letter_code
_entity_poly.pdbx_strand_id
1 'polypeptide(L)' 'MTRRQALLGRKAHARLLAALDKRKDADGRIALTLEVVYGHAFRPVNRKTAAGESIVRFDLPKKSP' A
#
# COMPACT_ATOMS: atom_id res chain seq x y z
N MET A 1 5.13 10.12 18.93
CA MET A 1 5.10 8.72 18.46
C MET A 1 6.50 8.31 18.01
N THR A 2 7.19 7.48 18.78
CA THR A 2 8.56 7.03 18.48
C THR A 2 8.48 5.91 17.44
N ARG A 3 8.73 6.22 16.16
CA ARG A 3 8.85 5.21 15.10
C ARG A 3 10.08 4.35 15.44
N ARG A 4 9.90 3.03 15.59
CA ARG A 4 11.05 2.13 15.80
C ARG A 4 12.00 2.27 14.61
N GLN A 5 13.25 2.62 14.91
CA GLN A 5 14.33 2.88 13.94
C GLN A 5 14.93 1.60 13.34
N ALA A 6 14.47 0.40 13.74
CA ALA A 6 15.09 -0.86 13.38
C ALA A 6 14.07 -1.96 13.04
N LEU A 7 14.49 -2.91 12.21
CA LEU A 7 13.78 -4.15 11.90
C LEU A 7 13.51 -4.96 13.19
N LEU A 8 12.43 -5.74 13.22
CA LEU A 8 12.15 -6.64 14.35
C LEU A 8 13.33 -7.61 14.54
N GLY A 9 13.99 -7.57 15.70
CA GLY A 9 15.03 -8.54 16.04
C GLY A 9 14.49 -9.97 16.11
N ARG A 10 15.36 -10.98 15.92
CA ARG A 10 15.00 -12.41 15.85
C ARG A 10 14.07 -12.87 17.00
N LYS A 11 14.36 -12.47 18.24
CA LYS A 11 13.53 -12.81 19.42
C LYS A 11 12.13 -12.22 19.33
N ALA A 12 12.01 -11.00 18.83
CA ALA A 12 10.71 -10.33 18.69
C ALA A 12 9.90 -10.97 17.54
N HIS A 13 10.57 -11.37 16.45
CA HIS A 13 9.96 -12.14 15.36
C HIS A 13 9.45 -13.51 15.85
N ALA A 14 10.26 -14.27 16.59
CA ALA A 14 9.85 -15.56 17.14
C ALA A 14 8.64 -15.43 18.08
N ARG A 15 8.62 -14.38 18.93
CA ARG A 15 7.48 -14.10 19.81
C ARG A 15 6.21 -13.76 19.02
N LEU A 16 6.33 -13.04 17.90
CA LEU A 16 5.20 -12.77 17.02
C LEU A 16 4.64 -14.06 16.41
N LEU A 17 5.50 -14.91 15.84
CA LEU A 17 5.08 -16.19 15.26
C LEU A 17 4.38 -17.07 16.29
N ALA A 18 4.95 -17.21 17.49
CA ALA A 18 4.34 -17.99 18.57
C ALA A 18 2.97 -17.44 19.01
N ALA A 19 2.77 -16.12 18.97
CA ALA A 19 1.48 -15.51 19.27
C ALA A 19 0.45 -15.73 18.15
N LEU A 20 0.90 -15.71 16.89
CA LEU A 20 0.04 -16.01 15.73
C LEU A 20 -0.36 -17.48 15.67
N ASP A 21 0.56 -18.40 15.96
CA ASP A 21 0.27 -19.83 16.00
C ASP A 21 -0.80 -20.19 17.03
N LYS A 22 -0.80 -19.52 18.19
CA LYS A 22 -1.85 -19.69 19.22
C LYS A 22 -3.24 -19.24 18.77
N ARG A 23 -3.35 -18.47 17.69
CA ARG A 23 -4.62 -17.98 17.14
C ARG A 23 -5.11 -18.81 15.96
N LYS A 24 -4.36 -19.83 15.56
CA LYS A 24 -4.75 -20.72 14.47
C LYS A 24 -5.89 -21.64 14.90
N ASP A 25 -6.79 -21.92 13.98
CA ASP A 25 -7.80 -22.98 14.11
C ASP A 25 -7.21 -24.36 13.76
N ALA A 26 -8.08 -25.38 13.77
CA ALA A 26 -7.70 -26.76 13.44
C ALA A 26 -7.13 -26.91 12.01
N ASP A 27 -7.49 -25.99 11.10
CA ASP A 27 -6.99 -25.96 9.72
C ASP A 27 -5.73 -25.10 9.56
N GLY A 28 -5.21 -24.53 10.65
CA GLY A 28 -4.03 -23.67 10.64
C GLY A 28 -4.30 -22.22 10.20
N ARG A 29 -5.56 -21.78 10.14
CA ARG A 29 -5.94 -20.42 9.70
C ARG A 29 -6.15 -19.49 10.89
N ILE A 30 -5.86 -18.20 10.70
CA ILE A 30 -6.12 -17.16 11.70
C ILE A 30 -7.33 -16.34 11.24
N ALA A 31 -8.43 -16.41 11.97
CA ALA A 31 -9.60 -15.58 11.69
C ALA A 31 -9.29 -14.10 11.99
N LEU A 32 -9.61 -13.22 11.04
CA LEU A 32 -9.46 -11.77 11.16
C LEU A 32 -10.75 -11.09 10.74
N THR A 33 -11.13 -10.07 11.51
CA THR A 33 -12.19 -9.12 11.14
C THR A 33 -11.51 -7.81 10.77
N LEU A 34 -11.78 -7.32 9.58
CA LEU A 34 -11.14 -6.12 9.03
C LEU A 34 -12.25 -5.11 8.70
N GLU A 35 -12.05 -3.86 9.09
CA GLU A 35 -12.86 -2.76 8.59
C GLU A 35 -12.20 -2.20 7.33
N VAL A 36 -12.94 -2.25 6.22
CA VAL A 36 -12.45 -1.76 4.93
C VAL A 36 -13.06 -0.39 4.68
N VAL A 37 -12.20 0.63 4.64
CA VAL A 37 -12.60 1.97 4.20
C VAL A 37 -12.33 2.07 2.70
N TYR A 38 -13.40 2.19 1.91
CA TYR A 38 -13.28 2.44 0.48
C TYR A 38 -12.97 3.92 0.24
N GLY A 39 -11.83 4.18 -0.41
CA GLY A 39 -11.47 5.48 -0.95
C GLY A 39 -11.15 5.34 -2.42
N HIS A 40 -11.49 6.34 -3.22
CA HIS A 40 -11.05 6.41 -4.60
C HIS A 40 -9.57 6.79 -4.60
N ALA A 41 -8.69 5.84 -4.93
CA ALA A 41 -7.29 6.16 -5.21
C ALA A 41 -7.23 6.82 -6.59
N PHE A 42 -7.10 8.15 -6.64
CA PHE A 42 -6.87 8.85 -7.89
C PHE A 42 -5.45 8.53 -8.37
N ARG A 43 -5.32 7.80 -9.49
CA ARG A 43 -4.04 7.66 -10.18
C ARG A 43 -3.81 8.92 -11.00
N PRO A 44 -2.90 9.83 -10.60
CA PRO A 44 -2.61 11.00 -11.40
C PRO A 44 -2.02 10.56 -12.73
N VAL A 45 -2.36 11.29 -13.78
CA VAL A 45 -1.75 11.06 -15.09
C VAL A 45 -0.26 11.34 -14.99
N ASN A 46 0.55 10.50 -15.64
CA ASN A 46 2.00 10.67 -15.66
C ASN A 46 2.37 12.06 -16.21
N ARG A 47 3.17 12.81 -15.44
CA ARG A 47 3.70 14.12 -15.84
C ARG A 47 5.07 14.03 -16.51
N LYS A 48 5.69 12.84 -16.52
CA LYS A 48 7.01 12.60 -17.10
C LYS A 48 7.05 11.33 -17.96
N THR A 49 7.91 11.31 -18.97
CA THR A 49 8.25 10.12 -19.74
C THR A 49 9.15 9.18 -18.94
N ALA A 50 9.35 7.95 -19.41
CA ALA A 50 10.28 7.00 -18.79
C ALA A 50 11.74 7.51 -18.81
N ALA A 51 12.09 8.35 -19.79
CA ALA A 51 13.38 9.02 -19.89
C ALA A 51 13.51 10.29 -19.03
N GLY A 52 12.43 10.72 -18.37
CA GLY A 52 12.44 11.83 -17.41
C GLY A 52 12.03 13.21 -17.97
N GLU A 53 11.64 13.28 -19.25
CA GLU A 53 11.17 14.51 -19.88
C GLU A 53 9.79 14.91 -19.36
N SER A 54 9.47 16.20 -19.36
CA SER A 54 8.16 16.69 -18.92
C SER A 54 7.11 16.56 -20.02
N ILE A 55 5.93 16.06 -19.69
CA ILE A 55 4.79 15.99 -20.62
C ILE A 55 3.97 17.28 -20.47
N VAL A 56 4.00 18.14 -21.48
CA VAL A 56 3.16 19.35 -21.57
C VAL A 56 1.97 19.04 -22.48
N ARG A 57 0.74 19.18 -21.97
CA ARG A 57 -0.50 18.98 -22.75
C ARG A 57 -1.17 20.31 -22.99
N PHE A 58 -1.59 20.54 -24.23
CA PHE A 58 -2.39 21.68 -24.61
C PHE A 58 -3.84 21.23 -24.77
N ASP A 59 -4.75 21.76 -23.97
CA ASP A 59 -6.19 21.63 -24.20
C ASP A 59 -6.61 22.73 -25.18
N LEU A 60 -6.48 22.41 -26.48
CA LEU A 60 -6.83 23.36 -27.55
C LEU A 60 -8.35 23.41 -27.74
N PRO A 61 -8.94 24.60 -27.89
CA PRO A 61 -10.37 24.74 -28.18
C PRO A 61 -10.71 24.08 -29.53
N LYS A 62 -11.88 23.44 -29.62
CA LYS A 62 -12.36 22.88 -30.89
C LYS A 62 -12.54 24.02 -31.89
N LYS A 63 -11.91 23.89 -33.06
CA LYS A 63 -12.10 24.83 -34.16
C LYS A 63 -13.56 24.74 -34.61
N SER A 64 -14.31 25.84 -34.46
CA SER A 64 -15.65 25.93 -35.05
C SER A 64 -15.50 26.00 -36.59
N PRO A 65 -16.42 25.39 -37.35
CA PRO A 65 -16.36 25.35 -38.81
C PRO A 65 -16.40 26.75 -39.44
#